data_AF-A0A9X4ID42-F1
#
_entry.id   AF-A0A9X4ID42-F1
#
_cell.length_a   1.000
_cell.length_b   1.000
_cell.length_c   1.000
_cell.angle_alpha   90.00
_cell.angle_beta   90.00
_cell.angle_gamma   90.00
#
_symmetry.space_group_name_H-M   'P 1'
#
loop_
_entity.id
_entity.type
_entity.pdbx_description
1 polymer ?
#
loop_
_entity_poly.entity_id
_entity_poly.type
_entity_poly.pdbx_seq_one_letter_code
_entity_poly.pdbx_strand_id
1 'polypeptide(L)'
;MRKKTFEEAQREVAEKFGDRIRLVEFEASSKPWKIYCKEHGEQSGSVFQQMLRTAYGCPKCNREKAPRGRAVLTKVQAAFNSAMEKAKESLPEIADTLPDFDEIVETALVTNPLRPDLADVQVRYYPDVSFMGGEGDSSDVREECEYIPFDGGILKTKRIKAEKVACFKMKGDSMFPTLPEGSTVAVDEGNRTTIVNNGIYAVIYKGKRKVKRLKKLNPKMIMLLSDNPEYEDLSVFTKDVVIIGKVFWYQVIL
;
A
#
# COMPACT_ATOMS: atom_id res chain seq x y z
N MET A 1 0.02 46.79 -17.89
CA MET A 1 -0.40 45.44 -17.43
C MET A 1 -1.80 45.53 -16.87
N ARG A 2 -2.75 44.73 -17.39
CA ARG A 2 -4.12 44.66 -16.89
C ARG A 2 -4.11 44.14 -15.45
N LYS A 3 -4.78 44.83 -14.51
CA LYS A 3 -4.91 44.36 -13.13
C LYS A 3 -5.86 43.16 -13.12
N LYS A 4 -5.42 42.05 -12.53
CA LYS A 4 -6.22 40.83 -12.35
C LYS A 4 -7.41 41.13 -11.41
N THR A 5 -8.62 40.73 -11.78
CA THR A 5 -9.81 40.95 -10.94
C THR A 5 -9.92 39.88 -9.84
N PHE A 6 -10.77 40.11 -8.83
CA PHE A 6 -11.05 39.12 -7.78
C PHE A 6 -11.59 37.81 -8.37
N GLU A 7 -12.49 37.89 -9.35
CA GLU A 7 -13.11 36.73 -10.00
C GLU A 7 -12.08 35.92 -10.80
N GLU A 8 -11.20 36.60 -11.53
CA GLU A 8 -10.09 35.97 -12.26
C GLU A 8 -9.12 35.26 -11.29
N ALA A 9 -8.81 35.89 -10.16
CA ALA A 9 -7.97 35.32 -9.10
C ALA A 9 -8.64 34.13 -8.41
N GLN A 10 -9.94 34.24 -8.09
CA GLN A 10 -10.73 33.15 -7.50
C GLN A 10 -10.82 31.95 -8.43
N ARG A 11 -10.97 32.17 -9.74
CA ARG A 11 -10.98 31.09 -10.74
C ARG A 11 -9.65 30.35 -10.79
N GLU A 12 -8.54 31.08 -10.77
CA GLU A 12 -7.18 30.49 -10.75
C GLU A 12 -6.92 29.71 -9.45
N VAL A 13 -7.43 30.19 -8.32
CA VAL A 13 -7.39 29.47 -7.04
C VAL A 13 -8.21 28.18 -7.11
N ALA A 14 -9.42 28.24 -7.66
CA ALA A 14 -10.29 27.07 -7.79
C ALA A 14 -9.72 26.03 -8.77
N GLU A 15 -9.14 26.46 -9.89
CA GLU A 15 -8.49 25.59 -10.87
C GLU A 15 -7.30 24.83 -10.26
N LYS A 16 -6.48 25.52 -9.46
CA LYS A 16 -5.28 24.92 -8.88
C LYS A 16 -5.55 24.11 -7.62
N PHE A 17 -6.36 24.64 -6.71
CA PHE A 17 -6.53 24.08 -5.37
C PHE A 17 -7.87 23.37 -5.18
N GLY A 18 -8.76 23.43 -6.16
CA GLY A 18 -10.10 22.86 -6.08
C GLY A 18 -10.94 23.58 -5.03
N ASP A 19 -11.79 22.83 -4.35
CA ASP A 19 -12.69 23.29 -3.29
C ASP A 19 -12.01 23.36 -1.90
N ARG A 20 -10.71 23.04 -1.80
CA ARG A 20 -9.96 22.99 -0.53
C ARG A 20 -9.78 24.37 0.09
N ILE A 21 -9.63 25.39 -0.75
CA ILE A 21 -9.50 26.79 -0.34
C ILE A 21 -10.33 27.69 -1.25
N ARG A 22 -10.75 28.84 -0.72
CA ARG A 22 -11.37 29.91 -1.50
C ARG A 22 -10.79 31.26 -1.12
N LEU A 23 -10.69 32.17 -2.07
CA LEU A 23 -10.27 33.55 -1.85
C LEU A 23 -11.38 34.28 -1.09
N VAL A 24 -10.97 35.05 -0.08
CA VAL A 24 -11.85 35.89 0.75
C VAL A 24 -11.53 37.36 0.46
N GLU A 25 -10.26 37.69 0.30
CA GLU A 25 -9.80 39.06 0.08
C GLU A 25 -8.66 39.07 -0.93
N PHE A 26 -8.79 39.88 -1.99
CA PHE A 26 -7.76 40.07 -3.01
C PHE A 26 -7.91 41.42 -3.68
N GLU A 27 -6.84 42.21 -3.67
CA GLU A 27 -6.80 43.54 -4.28
C GLU A 27 -5.85 43.60 -5.49
N ALA A 28 -4.70 42.93 -5.41
CA ALA A 28 -3.73 42.81 -6.49
C ALA A 28 -2.73 41.66 -6.25
N SER A 29 -2.09 41.19 -7.32
CA SER A 29 -1.12 40.08 -7.26
C SER A 29 0.08 40.29 -6.33
N SER A 30 0.48 41.55 -6.13
CA SER A 30 1.60 41.97 -5.28
C SER A 30 1.17 42.45 -3.89
N LYS A 31 -0.13 42.43 -3.59
CA LYS A 31 -0.69 42.87 -2.31
C LYS A 31 -1.06 41.66 -1.42
N PRO A 32 -1.26 41.90 -0.11
CA PRO A 32 -1.75 40.87 0.79
C PRO A 32 -3.09 40.32 0.34
N TRP A 33 -3.30 39.05 0.61
CA TRP A 33 -4.50 38.31 0.27
C TRP A 33 -4.99 37.51 1.47
N LYS A 34 -6.27 37.15 1.47
CA LYS A 34 -6.84 36.20 2.42
C LYS A 34 -7.60 35.11 1.71
N ILE A 35 -7.50 33.90 2.25
CA ILE A 35 -8.27 32.73 1.84
C ILE A 35 -8.99 32.14 3.05
N TYR A 36 -10.04 31.38 2.77
CA TYR A 36 -10.61 30.44 3.70
C TYR A 36 -10.18 29.02 3.30
N CYS A 37 -9.49 28.33 4.19
CA CYS A 37 -9.12 26.92 4.06
C CYS A 37 -10.10 26.05 4.86
N LYS A 38 -10.57 24.95 4.27
CA LYS A 38 -11.49 24.02 4.97
C LYS A 38 -10.91 23.42 6.25
N GLU A 39 -9.58 23.24 6.31
CA GLU A 39 -8.90 22.61 7.45
C GLU A 39 -8.42 23.62 8.50
N HIS A 40 -8.00 24.81 8.06
CA HIS A 40 -7.30 25.78 8.93
C HIS A 40 -8.01 27.13 9.05
N GLY A 41 -9.23 27.25 8.53
CA GLY A 41 -10.02 28.48 8.56
C GLY A 41 -9.37 29.61 7.75
N GLU A 42 -9.58 30.85 8.19
CA GLU A 42 -9.06 32.03 7.53
C GLU A 42 -7.53 32.11 7.64
N GLN A 43 -6.87 32.30 6.50
CA GLN A 43 -5.42 32.42 6.39
C GLN A 43 -5.08 33.57 5.45
N SER A 44 -3.94 34.22 5.70
CA SER A 44 -3.48 35.35 4.91
C SER A 44 -2.04 35.17 4.44
N GLY A 45 -1.67 35.87 3.38
CA GLY A 45 -0.29 35.93 2.91
C GLY A 45 0.02 37.25 2.23
N SER A 46 1.30 37.46 1.93
CA SER A 46 1.82 38.75 1.44
C SER A 46 1.74 38.93 -0.07
N VAL A 47 1.97 37.85 -0.84
CA VAL A 47 2.02 37.90 -2.31
C VAL A 47 1.20 36.77 -2.90
N PHE A 48 0.19 37.11 -3.70
CA PHE A 48 -0.75 36.13 -4.26
C PHE A 48 -0.06 35.15 -5.22
N GLN A 49 0.88 35.63 -6.03
CA GLN A 49 1.65 34.78 -6.94
C GLN A 49 2.53 33.76 -6.19
N GLN A 50 3.00 34.08 -4.98
CA GLN A 50 3.74 33.11 -4.17
C GLN A 50 2.82 32.01 -3.64
N MET A 51 1.61 32.37 -3.21
CA MET A 51 0.58 31.40 -2.79
C MET A 51 0.31 30.38 -3.89
N LEU A 52 0.10 30.86 -5.12
CA LEU A 52 -0.14 30.01 -6.28
C LEU A 52 1.03 29.07 -6.57
N ARG A 53 2.27 29.37 -6.17
CA ARG A 53 3.41 28.46 -6.36
C ARG A 53 3.48 27.33 -5.32
N THR A 54 2.72 27.44 -4.23
CA THR A 54 2.71 26.42 -3.20
C THR A 54 1.85 25.21 -3.60
N ALA A 55 2.03 24.08 -2.91
CA ALA A 55 1.29 22.85 -3.20
C ALA A 55 -0.17 22.91 -2.73
N TYR A 56 -0.41 23.61 -1.61
CA TYR A 56 -1.72 23.60 -0.95
C TYR A 56 -2.40 24.98 -0.89
N GLY A 57 -1.72 26.06 -1.28
CA GLY A 57 -2.19 27.45 -1.16
C GLY A 57 -2.25 27.97 0.29
N CYS A 58 -2.75 27.17 1.23
CA CYS A 58 -2.78 27.47 2.65
C CYS A 58 -1.39 27.40 3.30
N PRO A 59 -0.92 28.47 4.00
CA PRO A 59 0.38 28.46 4.68
C PRO A 59 0.51 27.39 5.78
N LYS A 60 -0.58 27.03 6.46
CA LYS A 60 -0.59 25.98 7.48
C LYS A 60 -0.57 24.57 6.86
N CYS A 61 -1.43 24.28 5.87
CA CYS A 61 -1.33 23.03 5.10
C CYS A 61 0.07 22.84 4.51
N ASN A 62 0.69 23.88 3.96
CA ASN A 62 2.05 23.78 3.45
C ASN A 62 3.09 23.53 4.56
N ARG A 63 2.89 24.00 5.79
CA ARG A 63 3.81 23.66 6.90
C ARG A 63 3.64 22.25 7.42
N GLU A 64 2.40 21.78 7.51
CA GLU A 64 2.06 20.48 8.10
C GLU A 64 2.19 19.33 7.09
N LYS A 65 1.92 19.59 5.81
CA LYS A 65 1.78 18.57 4.76
C LYS A 65 2.76 18.75 3.60
N ALA A 66 3.57 19.81 3.55
CA ALA A 66 4.65 19.83 2.57
C ALA A 66 5.76 18.86 3.01
N PRO A 67 6.29 18.04 2.09
CA PRO A 67 7.40 17.17 2.40
C PRO A 67 8.60 18.01 2.84
N ARG A 68 9.12 17.77 4.05
CA ARG A 68 10.42 18.32 4.47
C ARG A 68 11.47 17.83 3.47
N GLY A 69 12.23 18.74 2.86
CA GLY A 69 13.34 18.36 1.95
C GLY A 69 13.30 18.92 0.52
N ARG A 70 12.33 19.77 0.15
CA ARG A 70 12.23 20.30 -1.24
C ARG A 70 13.51 20.96 -1.75
N ALA A 71 14.25 21.67 -0.90
CA ALA A 71 15.53 22.29 -1.27
C ALA A 71 16.67 21.28 -1.53
N VAL A 72 16.61 20.09 -0.90
CA VAL A 72 17.57 19.00 -1.13
C VAL A 72 17.23 18.31 -2.46
N LEU A 73 15.94 18.02 -2.70
CA LEU A 73 15.49 17.39 -3.93
C LEU A 73 15.83 18.21 -5.18
N THR A 74 15.70 19.55 -5.13
CA THR A 74 16.06 20.40 -6.29
C THR A 74 17.56 20.37 -6.61
N LYS A 75 18.43 20.24 -5.59
CA LYS A 75 19.88 20.11 -5.81
C LYS A 75 20.25 18.73 -6.35
N VAL A 76 19.62 17.68 -5.82
CA VAL A 76 19.81 16.30 -6.29
C VAL A 76 19.32 16.14 -7.73
N GLN A 77 18.16 16.71 -8.07
CA GLN A 77 17.64 16.78 -9.45
C GLN A 77 18.65 17.44 -10.40
N ALA A 78 19.18 18.62 -10.03
CA ALA A 78 20.10 19.34 -10.89
C ALA A 78 21.40 18.56 -11.13
N ALA A 79 21.94 17.91 -10.08
CA ALA A 79 23.12 17.05 -10.19
C ALA A 79 22.85 15.81 -11.04
N PHE A 80 21.69 15.18 -10.87
CA PHE A 80 21.26 14.05 -11.68
C PHE A 80 21.15 14.43 -13.15
N ASN A 81 20.40 15.49 -13.48
CA ASN A 81 20.24 15.94 -14.87
C ASN A 81 21.59 16.23 -15.53
N SER A 82 22.52 16.86 -14.81
CA SER A 82 23.87 17.10 -15.33
C SER A 82 24.66 15.81 -15.59
N ALA A 83 24.52 14.79 -14.75
CA ALA A 83 25.17 13.50 -14.95
C ALA A 83 24.57 12.75 -16.15
N MET A 84 23.25 12.81 -16.31
CA MET A 84 22.53 12.14 -17.40
C MET A 84 22.85 12.76 -18.77
N GLU A 85 22.95 14.08 -18.87
CA GLU A 85 23.35 14.73 -20.12
C GLU A 85 24.76 14.30 -20.55
N LYS A 86 25.71 14.20 -19.61
CA LYS A 86 27.06 13.67 -19.89
C LYS A 86 27.04 12.20 -20.32
N ALA A 87 26.16 11.40 -19.72
CA ALA A 87 26.01 9.99 -20.07
C ALA A 87 25.44 9.84 -21.49
N LYS A 88 24.45 10.66 -21.87
CA LYS A 88 23.88 10.69 -23.23
C LYS A 88 24.91 11.11 -24.29
N GLU A 89 25.77 12.09 -23.98
CA GLU A 89 26.88 12.50 -24.85
C GLU A 89 27.90 11.38 -25.05
N SER A 90 28.17 10.60 -24.00
CA SER A 90 29.20 9.55 -24.01
C SER A 90 28.71 8.22 -24.58
N LEU A 91 27.41 7.92 -24.44
CA LEU A 91 26.77 6.66 -24.83
C LEU A 91 25.38 6.95 -25.41
N PRO A 92 25.29 7.39 -26.67
CA PRO A 92 24.02 7.80 -27.29
C PRO A 92 23.04 6.62 -27.46
N GLU A 93 23.55 5.40 -27.57
CA GLU A 93 22.74 4.19 -27.81
C GLU A 93 21.84 3.81 -26.62
N ILE A 94 22.13 4.34 -25.43
CA ILE A 94 21.32 4.12 -24.22
C ILE A 94 20.52 5.37 -23.82
N ALA A 95 20.62 6.48 -24.56
CA ALA A 95 20.00 7.75 -24.18
C ALA A 95 18.48 7.65 -24.01
N ASP A 96 17.83 6.84 -24.85
CA ASP A 96 16.38 6.64 -24.84
C ASP A 96 15.92 5.59 -23.82
N THR A 97 16.84 4.85 -23.19
CA THR A 97 16.54 3.83 -22.16
C THR A 97 16.80 4.30 -20.74
N LEU A 98 17.39 5.49 -20.60
CA LEU A 98 17.70 6.10 -19.32
C LEU A 98 16.41 6.70 -18.71
N PRO A 99 16.03 6.30 -17.47
CA PRO A 99 14.82 6.80 -16.83
C PRO A 99 14.94 8.28 -16.47
N ASP A 100 13.82 9.01 -16.53
CA ASP A 100 13.76 10.39 -16.06
C ASP A 100 13.80 10.44 -14.52
N PHE A 101 14.24 11.56 -13.96
CA PHE A 101 14.33 11.73 -12.51
C PHE A 101 12.97 11.58 -11.82
N ASP A 102 11.89 12.04 -12.45
CA ASP A 102 10.55 11.89 -11.89
C ASP A 102 10.17 10.41 -11.78
N GLU A 103 10.55 9.57 -12.75
CA GLU A 103 10.34 8.12 -12.74
C GLU A 103 11.20 7.43 -11.67
N ILE A 104 12.45 7.87 -11.50
CA ILE A 104 13.35 7.37 -10.44
C ILE A 104 12.81 7.78 -9.07
N VAL A 105 12.36 9.02 -8.91
CA VAL A 105 11.78 9.51 -7.67
C VAL A 105 10.51 8.74 -7.38
N GLU A 106 9.62 8.52 -8.34
CA GLU A 106 8.40 7.73 -8.16
C GLU A 106 8.72 6.29 -7.75
N THR A 107 9.68 5.65 -8.42
CA THR A 107 10.17 4.31 -8.09
C THR A 107 10.78 4.27 -6.69
N ALA A 108 11.63 5.23 -6.34
CA ALA A 108 12.22 5.36 -5.01
C ALA A 108 11.14 5.67 -3.95
N LEU A 109 10.12 6.46 -4.29
CA LEU A 109 9.00 6.80 -3.42
C LEU A 109 8.09 5.60 -3.12
N VAL A 110 8.03 4.62 -4.04
CA VAL A 110 7.31 3.36 -3.88
C VAL A 110 8.16 2.30 -3.18
N THR A 111 9.48 2.34 -3.34
CA THR A 111 10.42 1.35 -2.79
C THR A 111 11.13 1.77 -1.50
N ASN A 112 11.01 3.04 -1.08
CA ASN A 112 11.70 3.57 0.11
C ASN A 112 11.01 3.11 1.41
N PRO A 113 11.70 2.28 2.24
CA PRO A 113 11.13 1.69 3.45
C PRO A 113 10.98 2.69 4.63
N LEU A 114 11.36 3.97 4.48
CA LEU A 114 11.43 4.95 5.59
C LEU A 114 10.32 6.02 5.60
N ARG A 115 9.14 5.77 5.03
CA ARG A 115 8.06 6.77 5.09
C ARG A 115 7.27 6.77 6.42
N PRO A 116 6.90 7.94 6.97
CA PRO A 116 6.04 8.04 8.17
C PRO A 116 4.58 7.62 7.96
N ASP A 117 4.08 7.51 6.73
CA ASP A 117 2.75 6.94 6.41
C ASP A 117 2.74 5.40 6.32
N LEU A 118 3.85 4.76 6.70
CA LEU A 118 4.04 3.32 6.89
C LEU A 118 3.95 2.91 8.36
N ALA A 119 3.40 3.77 9.24
CA ALA A 119 3.23 3.42 10.64
C ALA A 119 2.56 2.04 10.76
N ASP A 120 3.15 1.17 11.57
CA ASP A 120 2.64 -0.19 11.75
C ASP A 120 1.16 -0.13 12.11
N VAL A 121 0.35 -0.86 11.33
CA VAL A 121 -1.08 -0.98 11.58
C VAL A 121 -1.32 -2.24 12.41
N GLN A 122 -2.31 -2.17 13.29
CA GLN A 122 -2.69 -3.32 14.10
C GLN A 122 -3.54 -4.28 13.25
N VAL A 123 -3.12 -5.53 13.15
CA VAL A 123 -3.87 -6.61 12.47
C VAL A 123 -4.13 -7.76 13.43
N ARG A 124 -5.19 -8.52 13.18
CA ARG A 124 -5.55 -9.68 14.02
C ARG A 124 -4.48 -10.76 13.90
N TYR A 125 -4.07 -11.32 15.03
CA TYR A 125 -3.16 -12.44 15.13
C TYR A 125 -3.79 -13.57 15.95
N TYR A 126 -3.68 -14.78 15.43
CA TYR A 126 -4.23 -15.98 16.03
C TYR A 126 -3.10 -16.98 16.27
N PRO A 127 -2.43 -16.94 17.44
CA PRO A 127 -1.32 -17.82 17.75
C PRO A 127 -1.75 -19.29 17.88
N ASP A 128 -2.96 -19.51 18.42
CA ASP A 128 -3.47 -20.83 18.79
C ASP A 128 -4.45 -21.43 17.78
N VAL A 129 -4.75 -20.71 16.70
CA VAL A 129 -5.53 -21.27 15.58
C VAL A 129 -4.63 -22.20 14.80
N SER A 130 -4.58 -23.45 15.26
CA SER A 130 -3.85 -24.53 14.62
C SER A 130 -4.51 -24.93 13.31
N PHE A 131 -3.82 -24.71 12.20
CA PHE A 131 -4.10 -25.33 10.92
C PHE A 131 -3.72 -26.82 11.02
N MET A 132 -4.57 -27.63 11.65
CA MET A 132 -4.26 -29.05 11.91
C MET A 132 -4.25 -29.89 10.63
N GLY A 133 -3.15 -30.63 10.46
CA GLY A 133 -3.01 -31.69 9.45
C GLY A 133 -4.00 -32.85 9.64
N GLY A 134 -4.46 -33.13 10.87
CA GLY A 134 -5.17 -34.35 11.29
C GLY A 134 -6.60 -34.17 11.83
N GLU A 135 -7.31 -35.29 12.10
CA GLU A 135 -8.72 -35.35 12.59
C GLU A 135 -8.81 -34.84 14.03
N GLY A 136 -9.47 -33.69 14.21
CA GLY A 136 -9.69 -33.07 15.52
C GLY A 136 -10.85 -32.08 15.43
N ASP A 137 -11.70 -32.13 16.46
CA ASP A 137 -13.05 -31.61 16.58
C ASP A 137 -13.15 -30.07 16.53
N SER A 138 -14.21 -29.56 15.90
CA SER A 138 -14.49 -28.13 15.76
C SER A 138 -15.38 -27.65 16.90
N SER A 139 -14.84 -27.56 18.11
CA SER A 139 -15.53 -26.84 19.19
C SER A 139 -15.29 -25.35 19.06
N ASP A 140 -16.36 -24.56 19.19
CA ASP A 140 -16.42 -23.09 19.26
C ASP A 140 -15.52 -22.50 20.36
N VAL A 141 -14.20 -22.56 20.17
CA VAL A 141 -13.27 -21.76 20.95
C VAL A 141 -13.51 -20.32 20.50
N ARG A 142 -13.96 -19.46 21.42
CA ARG A 142 -13.86 -18.01 21.23
C ARG A 142 -12.44 -17.73 20.79
N GLU A 143 -12.25 -17.41 19.52
CA GLU A 143 -10.92 -17.10 18.98
C GLU A 143 -10.53 -15.74 19.56
N GLU A 144 -9.99 -15.75 20.79
CA GLU A 144 -9.29 -14.59 21.32
C GLU A 144 -8.13 -14.33 20.37
N CYS A 145 -8.26 -13.23 19.61
CA CYS A 145 -7.22 -12.77 18.74
C CYS A 145 -6.43 -11.69 19.44
N GLU A 146 -5.13 -11.74 19.27
CA GLU A 146 -4.24 -10.67 19.62
C GLU A 146 -4.18 -9.67 18.46
N TYR A 147 -3.61 -8.50 18.72
CA TYR A 147 -3.29 -7.54 17.68
C TYR A 147 -1.78 -7.35 17.63
N ILE A 148 -1.22 -7.50 16.44
CA ILE A 148 0.22 -7.30 16.21
C ILE A 148 0.44 -6.13 15.24
N PRO A 149 1.56 -5.39 15.39
CA PRO A 149 1.97 -4.43 14.37
C PRO A 149 2.27 -5.15 13.05
N PHE A 150 1.80 -4.57 11.95
CA PHE A 150 2.05 -5.04 10.59
C PHE A 150 2.39 -3.86 9.70
N ASP A 151 3.34 -4.05 8.78
CA ASP A 151 3.79 -3.01 7.86
C ASP A 151 2.64 -2.51 6.98
N GLY A 152 2.22 -1.26 7.23
CA GLY A 152 1.14 -0.59 6.49
C GLY A 152 1.46 -0.39 5.01
N GLY A 153 2.75 -0.32 4.63
CA GLY A 153 3.21 -0.23 3.25
C GLY A 153 2.96 -1.48 2.44
N ILE A 154 3.14 -2.66 3.06
CA ILE A 154 2.80 -3.94 2.43
C ILE A 154 1.31 -3.97 2.11
N LEU A 155 0.46 -3.57 3.06
CA LEU A 155 -0.99 -3.54 2.86
C LEU A 155 -1.41 -2.55 1.77
N LYS A 156 -0.83 -1.33 1.76
CA LYS A 156 -1.09 -0.31 0.74
C LYS A 156 -0.69 -0.78 -0.66
N THR A 157 0.49 -1.41 -0.78
CA THR A 157 1.00 -1.98 -2.04
C THR A 157 0.08 -3.09 -2.56
N LYS A 158 -0.39 -3.96 -1.67
CA LYS A 158 -1.33 -5.04 -2.00
C LYS A 158 -2.79 -4.60 -2.11
N ARG A 159 -3.11 -3.34 -1.77
CA ARG A 159 -4.46 -2.78 -1.69
C ARG A 159 -5.39 -3.56 -0.75
N ILE A 160 -4.84 -4.06 0.35
CA ILE A 160 -5.56 -4.81 1.39
C ILE A 160 -5.86 -3.87 2.57
N LYS A 161 -7.07 -3.95 3.13
CA LYS A 161 -7.43 -3.22 4.36
C LYS A 161 -6.98 -4.00 5.59
N ALA A 162 -6.39 -3.34 6.59
CA ALA A 162 -5.93 -3.97 7.83
C ALA A 162 -7.02 -4.84 8.52
N GLU A 163 -8.27 -4.38 8.51
CA GLU A 163 -9.44 -5.11 9.06
C GLU A 163 -9.74 -6.45 8.36
N LYS A 164 -9.18 -6.67 7.16
CA LYS A 164 -9.30 -7.90 6.36
C LYS A 164 -8.04 -8.75 6.44
N VAL A 165 -7.07 -8.38 7.27
CA VAL A 165 -5.86 -9.15 7.50
C VAL A 165 -6.02 -9.97 8.78
N ALA A 166 -5.75 -11.26 8.66
CA ALA A 166 -5.60 -12.15 9.79
C ALA A 166 -4.27 -12.90 9.67
N CYS A 167 -3.48 -12.86 10.73
CA CYS A 167 -2.21 -13.52 10.84
C CYS A 167 -2.35 -14.82 11.65
N PHE A 168 -1.68 -15.88 11.20
CA PHE A 168 -1.76 -17.21 11.81
C PHE A 168 -0.38 -17.81 11.96
N LYS A 169 -0.18 -18.61 13.02
CA LYS A 169 1.02 -19.42 13.17
C LYS A 169 0.88 -20.75 12.43
N MET A 170 1.84 -21.07 11.58
CA MET A 170 1.93 -22.33 10.87
C MET A 170 2.27 -23.46 11.84
N LYS A 171 1.53 -24.56 11.74
CA LYS A 171 1.82 -25.83 12.42
C LYS A 171 1.94 -26.94 11.37
N GLY A 172 2.89 -27.85 11.57
CA GLY A 172 3.26 -28.86 10.60
C GLY A 172 4.06 -28.33 9.40
N ASP A 173 4.50 -29.25 8.56
CA ASP A 173 5.53 -29.07 7.55
C ASP A 173 5.04 -29.33 6.12
N SER A 174 3.73 -29.48 5.91
CA SER A 174 3.18 -29.81 4.58
C SER A 174 3.42 -28.75 3.49
N MET A 175 3.83 -27.55 3.91
CA MET A 175 4.21 -26.44 3.01
C MET A 175 5.72 -26.18 3.01
N PHE A 176 6.53 -27.01 3.67
CA PHE A 176 7.99 -26.95 3.60
C PHE A 176 8.45 -27.29 2.17
N PRO A 177 9.42 -26.56 1.58
CA PRO A 177 10.27 -25.53 2.19
C PRO A 177 9.70 -24.11 2.16
N THR A 178 8.60 -23.87 1.45
CA THR A 178 8.04 -22.51 1.24
C THR A 178 7.57 -21.87 2.54
N LEU A 179 6.88 -22.62 3.39
CA LEU A 179 6.41 -22.18 4.70
C LEU A 179 6.83 -23.21 5.74
N PRO A 180 8.03 -23.05 6.34
CA PRO A 180 8.48 -23.88 7.44
C PRO A 180 7.51 -23.85 8.62
N GLU A 181 7.49 -24.93 9.41
CA GLU A 181 6.75 -24.96 10.67
C GLU A 181 7.17 -23.79 11.58
N GLY A 182 6.20 -23.22 12.30
CA GLY A 182 6.42 -22.06 13.18
C GLY A 182 6.40 -20.70 12.48
N SER A 183 6.40 -20.66 11.14
CA SER A 183 6.25 -19.42 10.37
C SER A 183 4.94 -18.70 10.69
N THR A 184 4.94 -17.37 10.62
CA THR A 184 3.69 -16.58 10.67
C THR A 184 3.26 -16.23 9.25
N VAL A 185 1.99 -16.46 8.92
CA VAL A 185 1.41 -16.13 7.61
C VAL A 185 0.34 -15.06 7.77
N ALA A 186 0.28 -14.10 6.84
CA ALA A 186 -0.78 -13.12 6.75
C ALA A 186 -1.75 -13.45 5.61
N VAL A 187 -3.03 -13.52 5.93
CA VAL A 187 -4.13 -13.91 5.04
C VAL A 187 -5.00 -12.71 4.74
N ASP A 188 -5.26 -12.48 3.44
CA ASP A 188 -6.26 -11.54 2.95
C ASP A 188 -7.63 -12.22 2.90
N GLU A 189 -8.45 -11.93 3.91
CA GLU A 189 -9.81 -12.43 4.04
C GLU A 189 -10.80 -11.76 3.08
N GLY A 190 -10.40 -10.69 2.39
CA GLY A 190 -11.19 -10.10 1.30
C GLY A 190 -11.16 -10.94 0.03
N ASN A 191 -10.12 -11.77 -0.15
CA ASN A 191 -9.89 -12.54 -1.37
C ASN A 191 -10.32 -14.01 -1.22
N ARG A 192 -11.64 -14.23 -1.25
CA ARG A 192 -12.24 -15.57 -1.06
C ARG A 192 -12.82 -16.18 -2.34
N THR A 193 -13.17 -15.37 -3.34
CA THR A 193 -13.96 -15.81 -4.50
C THR A 193 -13.12 -16.14 -5.73
N THR A 194 -11.95 -15.52 -5.86
CA THR A 194 -11.12 -15.63 -7.06
C THR A 194 -9.88 -16.46 -6.76
N ILE A 195 -9.92 -17.74 -7.15
CA ILE A 195 -8.78 -18.64 -7.04
C ILE A 195 -7.79 -18.31 -8.15
N VAL A 196 -6.58 -17.89 -7.74
CA VAL A 196 -5.42 -17.74 -8.61
C VAL A 196 -4.64 -19.04 -8.54
N ASN A 197 -4.44 -19.69 -9.69
CA ASN A 197 -3.71 -20.96 -9.76
C ASN A 197 -2.32 -20.85 -9.12
N ASN A 198 -1.97 -21.85 -8.32
CA ASN A 198 -0.73 -21.97 -7.53
C ASN A 198 -0.56 -20.89 -6.45
N GLY A 199 -1.58 -20.06 -6.20
CA GLY A 199 -1.62 -19.19 -5.04
C GLY A 199 -1.75 -20.00 -3.75
N ILE A 200 -1.17 -19.51 -2.66
CA ILE A 200 -1.27 -20.12 -1.33
C ILE A 200 -2.50 -19.55 -0.62
N TYR A 201 -3.33 -20.42 -0.07
CA TYR A 201 -4.58 -20.04 0.60
C TYR A 201 -4.71 -20.74 1.95
N ALA A 202 -5.33 -20.03 2.88
CA ALA A 202 -5.89 -20.61 4.09
C ALA A 202 -7.31 -21.09 3.77
N VAL A 203 -7.58 -22.37 4.05
CA VAL A 203 -8.86 -23.02 3.75
C VAL A 203 -9.33 -23.87 4.92
N ILE A 204 -10.62 -24.17 4.97
CA ILE A 204 -11.20 -25.22 5.81
C ILE A 204 -11.63 -26.36 4.89
N TYR A 205 -11.13 -27.56 5.15
CA TYR A 205 -11.50 -28.77 4.44
C TYR A 205 -11.71 -29.91 5.44
N LYS A 206 -12.89 -30.55 5.38
CA LYS A 206 -13.32 -31.58 6.36
C LYS A 206 -13.16 -31.13 7.81
N GLY A 207 -13.64 -29.92 8.13
CA GLY A 207 -13.56 -29.33 9.47
C GLY A 207 -12.17 -28.82 9.89
N LYS A 208 -11.13 -29.06 9.09
CA LYS A 208 -9.75 -28.71 9.44
C LYS A 208 -9.28 -27.49 8.68
N ARG A 209 -8.68 -26.55 9.39
CA ARG A 209 -7.93 -25.44 8.81
C ARG A 209 -6.65 -25.97 8.17
N LYS A 210 -6.43 -25.69 6.88
CA LYS A 210 -5.20 -26.04 6.12
C LYS A 210 -4.67 -24.84 5.33
N VAL A 211 -3.34 -24.73 5.23
CA VAL A 211 -2.69 -23.82 4.28
C VAL A 211 -2.14 -24.66 3.14
N LYS A 212 -2.59 -24.38 1.91
CA LYS A 212 -2.27 -25.17 0.71
C LYS A 212 -2.17 -24.26 -0.51
N ARG A 213 -1.47 -24.71 -1.55
CA ARG A 213 -1.63 -24.10 -2.88
C ARG A 213 -2.93 -24.57 -3.51
N LEU A 214 -3.66 -23.65 -4.11
CA LEU A 214 -4.90 -23.97 -4.83
C LEU A 214 -4.66 -23.97 -6.34
N LYS A 215 -5.13 -25.01 -7.01
CA LYS A 215 -5.20 -25.07 -8.47
C LYS A 215 -6.62 -25.40 -8.89
N LYS A 216 -7.24 -24.54 -9.69
CA LYS A 216 -8.58 -24.77 -10.22
C LYS A 216 -8.49 -25.78 -11.35
N LEU A 217 -9.18 -26.91 -11.23
CA LEU A 217 -9.26 -27.92 -12.30
C LEU A 217 -10.42 -27.61 -13.25
N ASN A 218 -11.60 -27.36 -12.67
CA ASN A 218 -12.81 -27.00 -13.38
C ASN A 218 -13.74 -26.19 -12.44
N PRO A 219 -14.94 -25.76 -12.85
CA PRO A 219 -15.82 -24.97 -11.97
C PRO A 219 -16.21 -25.66 -10.65
N LYS A 220 -16.22 -27.00 -10.59
CA LYS A 220 -16.67 -27.79 -9.43
C LYS A 220 -15.54 -28.42 -8.62
N MET A 221 -14.30 -28.40 -9.14
CA MET A 221 -13.16 -29.10 -8.56
C MET A 221 -11.93 -28.20 -8.45
N ILE A 222 -11.23 -28.32 -7.33
CA ILE A 222 -9.94 -27.71 -7.07
C ILE A 222 -8.96 -28.76 -6.54
N MET A 223 -7.67 -28.54 -6.76
CA MET A 223 -6.62 -29.29 -6.08
C MET A 223 -6.07 -28.47 -4.93
N LEU A 224 -5.89 -29.13 -3.78
CA LEU A 224 -5.11 -28.66 -2.66
C LEU A 224 -3.73 -29.30 -2.76
N LEU A 225 -2.71 -28.49 -3.07
CA LEU A 225 -1.35 -28.94 -3.30
C LEU A 225 -0.48 -28.63 -2.08
N SER A 226 0.37 -29.60 -1.73
CA SER A 226 1.41 -29.46 -0.71
C SER A 226 2.72 -29.08 -1.40
N ASP A 227 3.52 -28.22 -0.77
CA ASP A 227 4.88 -27.95 -1.28
C ASP A 227 5.88 -29.01 -0.80
N ASN A 228 5.55 -29.70 0.30
CA ASN A 228 6.32 -30.85 0.77
C ASN A 228 5.90 -32.11 -0.01
N PRO A 229 6.83 -32.75 -0.76
CA PRO A 229 6.53 -33.92 -1.59
C PRO A 229 6.14 -35.18 -0.81
N GLU A 230 6.36 -35.22 0.50
CA GLU A 230 5.89 -36.33 1.37
C GLU A 230 4.37 -36.33 1.55
N TYR A 231 3.70 -35.24 1.17
CA TYR A 231 2.26 -35.10 1.28
C TYR A 231 1.59 -35.16 -0.08
N GLU A 232 0.60 -36.04 -0.22
CA GLU A 232 -0.16 -36.17 -1.46
C GLU A 232 -1.04 -34.95 -1.76
N ASP A 233 -1.20 -34.68 -3.05
CA ASP A 233 -2.14 -33.68 -3.57
C ASP A 233 -3.59 -34.17 -3.47
N LEU A 234 -4.49 -33.28 -3.05
CA LEU A 234 -5.90 -33.63 -2.86
C LEU A 234 -6.78 -32.97 -3.92
N SER A 235 -7.43 -33.77 -4.77
CA SER A 235 -8.50 -33.28 -5.65
C SER A 235 -9.84 -33.31 -4.91
N VAL A 236 -10.46 -32.16 -4.74
CA VAL A 236 -11.65 -31.98 -3.90
C VAL A 236 -12.72 -31.16 -4.61
N PHE A 237 -13.99 -31.34 -4.23
CA PHE A 237 -15.05 -30.47 -4.74
C PHE A 237 -14.94 -29.10 -4.11
N THR A 238 -15.10 -28.05 -4.92
CA THR A 238 -15.05 -26.65 -4.47
C THR A 238 -16.06 -26.39 -3.34
N LYS A 239 -17.22 -27.06 -3.36
CA LYS A 239 -18.27 -26.92 -2.34
C LYS A 239 -17.87 -27.44 -0.95
N ASP A 240 -16.89 -28.35 -0.89
CA ASP A 240 -16.44 -28.98 0.37
C ASP A 240 -15.28 -28.20 1.01
N VAL A 241 -14.86 -27.10 0.37
CA VAL A 241 -13.75 -26.25 0.80
C VAL A 241 -14.26 -24.84 1.08
N VAL A 242 -14.03 -24.35 2.30
CA VAL A 242 -14.27 -22.95 2.64
C VAL A 242 -12.95 -22.21 2.53
N ILE A 243 -12.86 -21.24 1.62
CA ILE A 243 -11.68 -20.38 1.50
C ILE A 243 -11.76 -19.28 2.55
N ILE A 244 -10.81 -19.27 3.48
CA ILE A 244 -10.66 -18.20 4.49
C ILE A 244 -10.09 -16.95 3.82
N GLY A 245 -9.05 -17.14 3.00
CA GLY A 245 -8.43 -16.06 2.24
C GLY A 245 -7.12 -16.47 1.59
N LYS A 246 -6.52 -15.54 0.84
CA LYS A 246 -5.24 -15.75 0.16
C LYS A 246 -4.08 -15.34 1.06
N VAL A 247 -3.07 -16.20 1.20
CA VAL A 247 -1.81 -15.82 1.85
C VAL A 247 -1.06 -14.86 0.94
N PHE A 248 -0.71 -13.68 1.45
CA PHE A 248 -0.02 -12.64 0.69
C PHE A 248 1.36 -12.28 1.23
N TRP A 249 1.67 -12.73 2.46
CA TRP A 249 2.92 -12.47 3.15
C TRP A 249 3.18 -13.55 4.20
N TYR A 250 4.45 -13.79 4.52
CA TYR A 250 4.86 -14.66 5.62
C TYR A 250 6.19 -14.20 6.21
N GLN A 251 6.48 -14.62 7.44
CA GLN A 251 7.74 -14.43 8.12
C GLN A 251 8.18 -15.75 8.76
N VAL A 252 9.45 -16.07 8.58
CA VAL A 252 10.14 -17.19 9.22
C VAL A 252 10.93 -16.63 10.39
N ILE A 253 10.82 -17.26 11.55
CA ILE A 253 11.63 -16.97 12.75
C ILE A 253 12.50 -18.21 12.97
N LEU A 254 13.81 -18.01 12.98
CA LEU A 254 14.82 -19.05 13.22
C LEU A 254 15.16 -19.16 14.69
#